data_AF-A0A4Q2YR15-F1
#
_entry.id   AF-A0A4Q2YR15-F1
#
_cell.length_a   1.000
_cell.length_b   1.000
_cell.length_c   1.000
_cell.angle_alpha   90.00
_cell.angle_beta   90.00
_cell.angle_gamma   90.00
#
_symmetry.space_group_name_H-M   'P 1'
#
loop_
_entity.id
_entity.type
_entity.pdbx_description
1 polymer ?
#
loop_
_entity_poly.entity_id
_entity_poly.type
_entity_poly.pdbx_seq_one_letter_code
_entity_poly.pdbx_strand_id
1 'polypeptide(L)'
;MSIFNLKNTLIIDAITCTALFVLSVFATATVAALLGLPSDVVTVAGWIGLPSALLMLFVANQKVPSKGLANLIAVGNLGWVAASFAVLAI
;
A
#
# COMPACT_ATOMS: atom_id res chain seq x y z
N MET A 1 -21.91 -11.96 -11.55
CA MET A 1 -20.56 -12.54 -11.40
C MET A 1 -19.93 -11.90 -10.16
N SER A 2 -19.89 -12.63 -9.04
CA SER A 2 -19.56 -12.11 -7.70
C SER A 2 -18.04 -11.89 -7.56
N ILE A 3 -17.55 -10.84 -8.21
CA ILE A 3 -16.25 -10.23 -7.91
C ILE A 3 -16.35 -9.68 -6.49
N PHE A 4 -15.41 -10.08 -5.63
CA PHE A 4 -15.27 -9.63 -4.24
C PHE A 4 -15.77 -8.21 -3.99
N ASN A 5 -16.54 -8.01 -2.92
CA ASN A 5 -17.09 -6.71 -2.54
C ASN A 5 -15.94 -5.68 -2.47
N LEU A 6 -15.90 -4.76 -3.44
CA LEU A 6 -14.81 -3.79 -3.64
C LEU A 6 -14.45 -3.06 -2.35
N LYS A 7 -15.45 -2.76 -1.51
CA LYS A 7 -15.24 -2.15 -0.20
C LYS A 7 -14.42 -3.02 0.73
N ASN A 8 -14.72 -4.32 0.77
CA ASN A 8 -14.00 -5.27 1.62
C ASN A 8 -12.54 -5.39 1.17
N THR A 9 -12.29 -5.45 -0.13
CA THR A 9 -10.93 -5.44 -0.69
C THR A 9 -10.19 -4.16 -0.32
N LEU A 10 -10.80 -2.98 -0.49
CA LEU A 10 -10.19 -1.70 -0.12
C LEU A 10 -9.91 -1.57 1.38
N ILE A 11 -10.78 -2.13 2.24
CA ILE A 11 -10.56 -2.16 3.69
C ILE A 11 -9.38 -3.06 4.05
N ILE A 12 -9.31 -4.27 3.48
CA ILE A 12 -8.19 -5.19 3.72
C ILE A 12 -6.88 -4.55 3.25
N ASP A 13 -6.88 -3.95 2.06
CA ASP A 13 -5.71 -3.28 1.49
C ASP A 13 -5.23 -2.13 2.37
N ALA A 14 -6.16 -1.31 2.86
CA ALA A 14 -5.85 -0.23 3.80
C ALA A 14 -5.27 -0.74 5.13
N ILE A 15 -5.80 -1.84 5.68
CA ILE A 15 -5.27 -2.46 6.90
C ILE A 15 -3.83 -2.93 6.65
N THR A 16 -3.58 -3.60 5.52
CA THR A 16 -2.23 -4.09 5.19
C THR A 16 -1.25 -2.95 4.92
N CYS A 17 -1.66 -1.88 4.23
CA CYS A 17 -0.84 -0.69 4.01
C CYS A 17 -0.53 0.06 5.31
N THR A 18 -1.51 0.14 6.23
CA THR A 18 -1.30 0.73 7.56
C THR A 18 -0.35 -0.12 8.40
N ALA A 19 -0.51 -1.45 8.38
CA ALA A 19 0.40 -2.37 9.05
C ALA A 19 1.83 -2.25 8.49
N LEU A 20 1.96 -2.14 7.16
CA LEU A 20 3.24 -1.89 6.50
C LEU A 20 3.84 -0.56 6.95
N PHE A 21 3.08 0.52 7.02
CA PHE A 21 3.55 1.81 7.55
C PHE A 21 4.07 1.65 8.99
N VAL A 22 3.28 1.04 9.87
CA VAL A 22 3.67 0.87 11.28
C VAL A 22 4.96 0.06 11.40
N LEU A 23 5.04 -1.08 10.72
CA LEU A 23 6.24 -1.93 10.75
C LEU A 23 7.46 -1.23 10.12
N SER A 24 7.26 -0.54 9.01
CA SER A 24 8.36 0.04 8.23
C SER A 24 8.87 1.37 8.81
N VAL A 25 8.07 2.07 9.62
CA VAL A 25 8.49 3.32 10.30
C VAL A 25 8.96 3.07 11.73
N PHE A 26 8.30 2.18 12.49
CA PHE A 26 8.65 1.95 13.90
C PHE A 26 9.59 0.76 14.11
N ALA A 27 9.64 -0.19 13.18
CA ALA A 27 10.54 -1.34 13.21
C ALA A 27 11.45 -1.38 11.97
N THR A 28 11.78 -0.21 11.39
CA THR A 28 12.56 -0.09 10.14
C THR A 28 13.82 -0.95 10.16
N ALA A 29 14.65 -0.84 11.21
CA ALA A 29 15.92 -1.55 11.27
C ALA A 29 15.73 -3.08 11.27
N THR A 30 14.71 -3.56 11.98
CA THR A 30 14.35 -4.99 12.03
C THR A 30 13.82 -5.46 10.69
N VAL A 31 12.94 -4.69 10.04
CA VAL A 31 12.36 -5.01 8.73
C VAL A 31 13.44 -4.97 7.64
N ALA A 32 14.31 -3.96 7.65
CA ALA A 32 15.45 -3.83 6.75
C ALA A 32 16.40 -5.02 6.86
N ALA A 33 16.75 -5.43 8.09
CA ALA A 33 17.60 -6.59 8.33
C ALA A 33 16.94 -7.91 7.88
N LEU A 34 15.64 -8.09 8.16
CA LEU A 34 14.89 -9.29 7.75
C LEU A 34 14.75 -9.41 6.23
N LEU A 35 14.55 -8.29 5.53
CA LEU A 35 14.36 -8.26 4.07
C LEU A 35 15.68 -8.11 3.31
N GLY A 36 16.79 -7.85 4.00
CA GLY A 36 18.08 -7.54 3.37
C GLY A 36 18.05 -6.25 2.54
N LEU A 37 17.18 -5.31 2.89
CA LEU A 37 16.96 -4.06 2.14
C LEU A 37 17.57 -2.85 2.86
N PRO A 38 17.92 -1.77 2.14
CA PRO A 38 18.33 -0.51 2.77
C PRO A 38 17.22 0.09 3.64
N SER A 39 17.57 0.61 4.81
CA SER A 39 16.66 1.25 5.77
C SER A 39 15.86 2.40 5.13
N ASP A 40 16.49 3.15 4.23
CA ASP A 40 15.87 4.27 3.53
C ASP A 40 14.73 3.79 2.62
N VAL A 41 14.91 2.66 1.93
CA VAL A 41 13.87 2.06 1.09
C VAL A 41 12.69 1.62 1.96
N VAL A 42 12.96 1.00 3.10
CA VAL A 42 11.91 0.55 4.04
C VAL A 42 11.15 1.74 4.64
N THR A 43 11.83 2.78 5.11
CA THR A 43 11.15 3.97 5.66
C THR A 43 10.28 4.68 4.62
N VAL A 44 10.81 4.91 3.41
CA VAL A 44 10.08 5.53 2.31
C VAL A 44 8.87 4.68 1.93
N ALA A 45 9.05 3.36 1.89
CA ALA A 45 7.96 2.43 1.60
C ALA A 45 6.82 2.53 2.62
N GLY A 46 7.16 2.61 3.91
CA GLY A 46 6.19 2.86 4.97
C GLY A 46 5.41 4.15 4.75
N TRP A 47 6.13 5.27 4.55
CA TRP A 47 5.51 6.59 4.37
C TRP A 47 4.61 6.70 3.14
N ILE A 48 4.87 5.96 2.06
CA ILE A 48 4.00 5.88 0.88
C ILE A 48 2.74 5.05 1.18
N GLY A 49 2.85 4.01 2.02
CA GLY A 49 1.72 3.17 2.41
C GLY A 49 0.62 3.93 3.17
N LEU A 50 0.98 4.93 3.98
CA LEU A 50 0.02 5.71 4.76
C LEU A 50 -1.00 6.53 3.91
N PRO A 51 -0.58 7.41 2.97
CA PRO A 51 -1.52 8.13 2.11
C PRO A 51 -2.33 7.17 1.21
N SER A 52 -1.73 6.05 0.80
CA SER A 52 -2.43 5.00 0.06
C SER A 52 -3.57 4.38 0.89
N ALA A 53 -3.29 3.99 2.13
CA ALA A 53 -4.27 3.45 3.07
C ALA A 53 -5.42 4.43 3.36
N LEU A 54 -5.09 5.71 3.56
CA LEU A 54 -6.08 6.77 3.76
C LEU A 54 -7.01 6.91 2.55
N LEU A 55 -6.46 6.89 1.34
CA LEU A 55 -7.25 7.00 0.12
C LEU A 55 -8.14 5.77 -0.09
N MET A 56 -7.65 4.56 0.21
CA MET A 56 -8.44 3.33 0.16
C MET A 56 -9.59 3.33 1.18
N LEU A 57 -9.34 3.74 2.44
CA LEU A 57 -10.39 3.88 3.46
C LEU A 57 -11.42 4.94 3.07
N PHE A 58 -10.98 6.05 2.49
CA PHE A 58 -11.87 7.10 2.02
C PHE A 58 -12.82 6.56 0.95
N VAL A 59 -12.30 5.85 -0.06
CA VAL A 59 -13.11 5.25 -1.13
C VAL A 59 -14.04 4.14 -0.59
N ALA A 60 -13.57 3.32 0.36
CA ALA A 60 -14.37 2.27 0.96
C ALA A 60 -15.57 2.80 1.76
N ASN A 61 -15.41 3.95 2.43
CA ASN A 61 -16.47 4.59 3.22
C ASN A 61 -17.55 5.31 2.36
N GLN A 62 -17.35 5.47 1.05
CA GLN A 62 -18.36 6.08 0.18
C GLN A 62 -19.58 5.17 0.03
N LYS A 63 -20.80 5.74 -0.01
CA LYS A 63 -22.04 4.97 -0.28
C LYS A 63 -21.92 4.16 -1.57
N VAL A 64 -21.44 4.79 -2.64
CA VAL A 64 -21.03 4.15 -3.89
C VAL A 64 -19.55 4.47 -4.11
N PRO A 65 -18.66 3.46 -4.21
CA PRO A 65 -17.24 3.71 -4.44
C PRO A 65 -17.00 4.46 -5.76
N SER A 66 -16.23 5.55 -5.72
CA SER A 66 -15.83 6.28 -6.92
C SER A 66 -14.89 5.44 -7.80
N LYS A 67 -15.32 5.15 -9.03
CA LYS A 67 -14.52 4.40 -10.01
C LYS A 67 -13.19 5.11 -10.33
N GLY A 68 -13.19 6.44 -10.37
CA GLY A 68 -11.98 7.22 -10.66
C GLY A 68 -10.91 7.05 -9.57
N LEU A 69 -11.32 7.13 -8.30
CA LEU A 69 -10.40 6.92 -7.18
C LEU A 69 -9.97 5.46 -7.06
N ALA A 70 -10.87 4.50 -7.29
CA ALA A 70 -10.51 3.08 -7.32
C ALA A 70 -9.48 2.77 -8.43
N ASN A 71 -9.63 3.37 -9.61
CA ASN A 71 -8.65 3.24 -10.69
C ASN A 71 -7.31 3.92 -10.34
N LEU A 72 -7.33 5.07 -9.67
CA LEU A 72 -6.12 5.72 -9.17
C LEU A 72 -5.34 4.79 -8.22
N ILE A 73 -6.03 4.15 -7.28
CA ILE A 73 -5.45 3.15 -6.38
C ILE A 73 -4.83 1.99 -7.16
N ALA A 74 -5.55 1.46 -8.14
CA ALA A 74 -5.06 0.37 -8.98
C ALA A 74 -3.79 0.75 -9.75
N VAL A 75 -3.76 1.95 -10.34
CA VAL A 75 -2.56 2.47 -11.04
C VAL A 75 -1.41 2.69 -10.05
N GLY A 76 -1.69 3.19 -8.85
CA GLY A 76 -0.70 3.34 -7.79
C GLY A 76 -0.07 2.00 -7.39
N ASN A 77 -0.89 0.97 -7.19
CA ASN A 77 -0.42 -0.39 -6.89
C ASN A 77 0.39 -0.99 -8.06
N LEU A 78 0.01 -0.73 -9.32
CA LEU A 78 0.83 -1.12 -10.47
C LEU A 78 2.19 -0.41 -10.49
N GLY A 79 2.20 0.90 -10.20
CA GLY A 79 3.43 1.67 -10.06
C GLY A 79 4.33 1.13 -8.94
N TRP A 80 3.74 0.70 -7.83
CA TRP A 80 4.45 0.07 -6.72
C TRP A 80 5.15 -1.24 -7.13
N VAL A 81 4.45 -2.09 -7.89
CA VAL A 81 5.03 -3.32 -8.43
C VAL A 81 6.21 -2.99 -9.35
N ALA A 82 6.05 -2.02 -10.26
CA ALA A 82 7.13 -1.58 -11.15
C ALA A 82 8.34 -1.03 -10.36
N ALA A 83 8.11 -0.23 -9.33
CA ALA A 83 9.15 0.28 -8.45
C ALA A 83 9.86 -0.85 -7.69
N SER A 84 9.12 -1.87 -7.24
CA SER A 84 9.70 -3.04 -6.57
C SER A 84 10.65 -3.81 -7.51
N PHE A 85 10.29 -3.97 -8.79
CA PHE A 85 11.19 -4.55 -9.79
C PHE A 85 12.42 -3.66 -10.04
N ALA A 86 12.25 -2.34 -10.06
CA ALA A 86 13.38 -1.42 -10.22
C ALA A 86 14.38 -1.52 -9.04
N VAL A 87 13.90 -1.69 -7.82
CA VAL A 87 14.76 -1.91 -6.64
C VAL A 87 15.51 -3.24 -6.73
N LEU A 88 14.90 -4.29 -7.27
CA LEU A 88 15.57 -5.60 -7.49
C LEU A 88 16.57 -5.59 -8.66
N ALA A 89 16.47 -4.62 -9.56
CA ALA A 89 17.34 -4.49 -10.73
C ALA A 89 18.65 -3.74 -10.45
N ILE A 90 18.83 -3.26 -9.22
CA ILE A 90 20.00 -2.50 -8.73
C ILE A 90 20.74 -3.35 -7.70
#